data_AF-A0A5E7DPZ9-F1
#
_entry.id   AF-A0A5E7DPZ9-F1
#
_cell.length_a   1.000
_cell.length_b   1.000
_cell.length_c   1.000
_cell.angle_alpha   90.00
_cell.angle_beta   90.00
_cell.angle_gamma   90.00
#
_symmetry.space_group_name_H-M   'P 1'
#
loop_
_entity.id
_entity.type
_entity.pdbx_description
1 polymer ?
#
loop_
_entity_poly.entity_id
_entity_poly.type
_entity_poly.pdbx_seq_one_letter_code
_entity_poly.pdbx_strand_id
1 'polypeptide(L)' 'MPIDDLARRFLQLTQDDRKVVPDVNARYFGAVLDDQSLTAGKTARLGAIRFEDWFAQSAPR' A
#
# COMPACT_ATOMS: atom_id res chain seq x y z
N MET A 1 -5.74 -6.19 1.15
CA MET A 1 -4.60 -5.96 0.24
C MET A 1 -3.37 -5.73 1.11
N PRO A 2 -2.29 -6.49 0.91
CA PRO A 2 -0.99 -6.27 1.56
C PRO A 2 -0.40 -4.89 1.26
N ILE A 3 0.50 -4.41 2.13
CA ILE A 3 1.14 -3.08 1.96
C ILE A 3 2.10 -3.05 0.77
N ASP A 4 2.86 -4.12 0.56
CA ASP A 4 3.78 -4.24 -0.57
C ASP A 4 3.05 -4.20 -1.91
N ASP A 5 1.84 -4.79 -1.99
CA ASP A 5 0.98 -4.70 -3.17
C ASP A 5 0.50 -3.27 -3.42
N LEU A 6 0.11 -2.54 -2.37
CA LEU A 6 -0.25 -1.12 -2.49
C LEU A 6 0.93 -0.28 -3.00
N ALA A 7 2.14 -0.52 -2.46
CA ALA A 7 3.36 0.15 -2.90
C ALA A 7 3.69 -0.16 -4.36
N ARG A 8 3.57 -1.42 -4.80
CA ARG A 8 3.79 -1.81 -6.21
C ARG A 8 2.84 -1.06 -7.14
N ARG A 9 1.55 -1.02 -6.80
CA ARG A 9 0.54 -0.30 -7.60
C ARG A 9 0.86 1.19 -7.69
N PHE A 10 1.26 1.81 -6.58
CA PHE A 10 1.65 3.21 -6.57
C PHE A 10 2.83 3.49 -7.52
N LEU A 11 3.91 2.70 -7.42
CA LEU A 11 5.08 2.87 -8.28
C LEU A 11 4.73 2.68 -9.77
N GLN A 12 3.89 1.70 -10.08
CA GLN A 12 3.40 1.48 -11.45
C GLN A 12 2.62 2.69 -11.98
N LEU A 13 1.71 3.24 -11.16
CA LEU A 13 0.90 4.40 -11.54
C LEU A 13 1.73 5.69 -11.69
N THR A 14 2.86 5.80 -10.98
CA THR A 14 3.80 6.93 -11.10
C THR A 14 4.91 6.71 -12.12
N GLN A 15 4.87 5.62 -12.90
CA GLN A 15 5.91 5.23 -13.86
C GLN A 15 7.31 5.13 -13.22
N ASP A 16 7.37 4.60 -12.01
CA ASP A 16 8.60 4.40 -11.26
C ASP A 16 9.06 2.94 -11.40
N ASP A 17 10.24 2.75 -12.00
CA ASP A 17 10.79 1.42 -12.33
C ASP A 17 11.44 0.71 -11.13
N ARG A 18 11.44 1.33 -9.93
CA ARG A 18 11.95 0.67 -8.72
C ARG A 18 11.12 -0.55 -8.38
N LYS A 19 11.79 -1.63 -7.95
CA LYS A 19 11.14 -2.87 -7.55
C LYS A 19 10.85 -2.88 -6.06
N VAL A 20 9.61 -3.20 -5.70
CA VAL A 20 9.23 -3.46 -4.31
C VAL A 20 9.76 -4.85 -3.91
N VAL A 21 10.61 -4.88 -2.88
CA VAL A 21 11.13 -6.12 -2.29
C VAL A 21 10.55 -6.24 -0.87
N PRO A 22 9.62 -7.16 -0.62
CA PRO A 22 9.10 -7.39 0.72
C PRO A 22 10.16 -8.10 1.58
N ASP A 23 10.33 -7.64 2.82
CA ASP A 23 11.15 -8.30 3.85
C ASP A 23 10.33 -8.39 5.13
N VAL A 24 9.99 -9.62 5.52
CA VAL A 24 9.19 -9.93 6.72
C VAL A 24 9.90 -9.55 8.02
N ASN A 25 11.22 -9.34 7.99
CA ASN A 25 12.01 -8.92 9.15
C ASN A 25 12.28 -7.41 9.16
N ALA A 26 11.88 -6.68 8.11
CA ALA A 26 12.04 -5.25 8.06
C ALA A 26 11.22 -4.58 9.18
N ARG A 27 11.87 -3.69 9.92
CA ARG A 27 11.24 -3.01 11.05
C ARG A 27 10.47 -1.78 10.60
N TYR A 28 9.20 -1.71 10.95
CA TYR A 28 8.37 -0.52 10.85
C TYR A 28 8.46 0.26 12.17
N PHE A 29 9.11 1.43 12.15
CA PHE A 29 9.40 2.24 13.36
C PHE A 29 9.96 1.42 14.54
N GLY A 30 10.86 0.48 14.25
CA GLY A 30 11.54 -0.34 15.25
C GLY A 30 10.83 -1.66 15.60
N ALA A 31 9.58 -1.85 15.20
CA ALA A 31 8.81 -3.08 15.41
C ALA A 31 8.79 -3.96 14.15
N VAL A 32 8.89 -5.28 14.32
CA VAL A 32 8.60 -6.23 13.25
C VAL A 32 7.08 -6.39 13.18
N LEU A 33 6.53 -6.27 11.98
CA LEU A 33 5.10 -6.37 11.75
C LEU A 33 4.75 -7.72 11.14
N ASP A 34 3.51 -8.13 11.35
CA ASP A 34 2.88 -9.19 10.59
C ASP A 34 1.92 -8.63 9.53
N ASP A 35 1.39 -9.51 8.68
CA ASP A 35 0.49 -9.16 7.58
C ASP A 35 -0.83 -8.53 8.04
N GLN A 36 -1.15 -8.53 9.34
CA GLN A 36 -2.39 -7.98 9.91
C GLN A 36 -2.17 -6.67 10.67
N SER A 37 -0.93 -6.26 10.92
CA SER A 37 -0.61 -5.13 11.79
C SER A 37 -1.03 -3.77 11.23
N LEU A 38 -0.94 -3.57 9.91
CA LEU A 38 -1.28 -2.31 9.22
C LEU A 38 -2.29 -2.50 8.09
N THR A 39 -2.92 -3.68 8.01
CA THR A 39 -3.94 -3.96 7.02
C THR A 39 -5.30 -4.03 7.67
N ALA A 40 -6.33 -3.64 6.94
CA ALA A 40 -7.68 -3.70 7.46
C ALA A 40 -8.15 -5.17 7.55
N GLY A 41 -8.79 -5.54 8.66
CA GLY A 41 -9.32 -6.89 8.88
C GLY A 41 -10.56 -7.21 8.02
N LYS A 42 -11.07 -8.45 8.15
CA LYS A 42 -12.16 -8.99 7.31
C LYS A 42 -13.45 -8.18 7.32
N THR A 43 -13.74 -7.47 8.41
CA THR A 43 -14.97 -6.67 8.59
C THR A 43 -14.70 -5.17 8.53
N ALA A 44 -13.67 -4.77 7.79
CA ALA A 44 -13.33 -3.37 7.60
C ALA A 44 -14.48 -2.59 6.96
N ARG A 45 -14.65 -1.33 7.39
CA ARG A 45 -15.55 -0.40 6.71
C ARG A 45 -14.93 0.01 5.38
N LEU A 46 -15.64 -0.24 4.29
CA LEU A 46 -15.20 0.17 2.95
C LEU A 46 -15.71 1.58 2.66
N GLY A 47 -14.80 2.45 2.20
CA GLY A 47 -15.17 3.76 1.65
C GLY A 47 -15.63 3.65 0.19
N ALA A 48 -16.29 4.69 -0.30
CA ALA A 48 -16.76 4.75 -1.69
C ALA A 48 -15.65 5.00 -2.72
N ILE A 49 -14.54 5.60 -2.29
CA ILE A 49 -13.42 5.99 -3.15
C ILE A 49 -12.44 4.82 -3.23
N ARG A 50 -12.17 4.31 -4.44
CA ARG A 50 -11.14 3.29 -4.65
C ARG A 50 -9.76 3.94 -4.69
N PHE A 51 -8.73 3.13 -4.48
CA PHE A 51 -7.35 3.61 -4.53
C PHE A 51 -7.02 4.29 -5.87
N GLU A 52 -7.47 3.70 -6.98
CA GLU A 52 -7.24 4.24 -8.33
C GLU A 52 -7.96 5.58 -8.55
N ASP A 53 -9.19 5.71 -8.04
CA ASP A 53 -9.98 6.95 -8.12
C ASP A 53 -9.33 8.08 -7.30
N TRP A 54 -8.85 7.76 -6.10
CA TRP A 54 -8.13 8.69 -5.24
C TRP A 54 -6.80 9.13 -5.89
N PHE A 55 -6.05 8.18 -6.46
CA PHE A 55 -4.77 8.48 -7.10
C PHE A 55 -4.95 9.45 -8.27
N ALA A 56 -5.94 9.22 -9.14
CA ALA A 56 -6.24 10.09 -10.27
C ALA A 56 -6.60 11.54 -9.84
N GLN A 57 -7.18 11.72 -8.65
CA GLN A 57 -7.50 13.04 -8.10
C GLN A 57 -6.33 13.72 -7.38
N SER A 58 -5.40 12.93 -6.84
CA SER A 58 -4.32 13.41 -5.96
C SER A 58 -3.00 13.63 -6.69
N ALA A 59 -2.82 13.03 -7.87
CA ALA A 59 -1.63 13.21 -8.67
C ALA A 59 -1.48 14.70 -9.07
N PRO A 60 -0.28 15.30 -8.91
CA PRO A 60 -0.03 16.61 -9.48
C PRO A 60 -0.28 16.55 -10.99
N ARG A 61 -0.95 17.58 -11.51
CA ARG A 61 -1.15 17.76 -12.97
C ARG A 61 0.18 17.84 -13.71
#